data_AF-B1C9L8-F1
#
_entry.id   AF-B1C9L8-F1
#
_cell.length_a   1.000
_cell.length_b   1.000
_cell.length_c   1.000
_cell.angle_alpha   90.00
_cell.angle_beta   90.00
_cell.angle_gamma   90.00
#
_symmetry.space_group_name_H-M   'P 1'
#
loop_
_entity.id
_entity.type
_entity.pdbx_description
1 polymer ?
#
loop_
_entity_poly.entity_id
_entity_poly.type
_entity_poly.pdbx_seq_one_letter_code
_entity_poly.pdbx_strand_id
1 'polypeptide(L)'
;MEVSEDKIHLIDSRIASFGTYLLINEACKLRDEGKSASEIVIKIEHMIKNLKLYVCLNTLKYLVYGGRISKATGVVGTMLNINPILEAVDGELVQAGKVRGKKLSYKFMLEKVKDDIDTSYPVSFGHSHAHKAIKDFESFMSEHIDIKEREIISIGPTVGTYSGPGAIGIAYIKKDKE
;
A
#
# COMPACT_ATOMS: atom_id res chain seq x y z
N MET A 1 19.49 18.07 -23.58
CA MET A 1 18.28 18.91 -23.63
C MET A 1 18.00 19.31 -22.18
N GLU A 2 18.14 20.59 -21.85
CA GLU A 2 17.82 21.08 -20.51
C GLU A 2 16.30 21.16 -20.36
N VAL A 3 15.78 20.57 -19.29
CA VAL A 3 14.37 20.72 -18.90
C VAL A 3 14.30 21.95 -18.01
N SER A 4 13.46 22.91 -18.36
CA SER A 4 13.26 24.11 -17.56
C SER A 4 12.56 23.79 -16.24
N GLU A 5 12.88 24.52 -15.16
CA GLU A 5 12.38 24.24 -13.81
C GLU A 5 10.85 24.25 -13.71
N ASP A 6 10.17 25.08 -14.50
CA ASP A 6 8.70 25.17 -14.60
C ASP A 6 8.03 23.90 -15.15
N LYS A 7 8.81 22.97 -15.70
CA LYS A 7 8.35 21.66 -16.20
C LYS A 7 8.59 20.52 -15.21
N ILE A 8 9.17 20.83 -14.04
CA ILE A 8 9.45 19.86 -12.98
C ILE A 8 8.43 20.05 -11.87
N HIS A 9 7.66 18.99 -11.60
CA HIS A 9 6.69 18.99 -10.52
C HIS A 9 7.09 17.96 -9.46
N LEU A 10 7.13 18.41 -8.21
CA LEU A 10 7.45 17.56 -7.07
C LEU A 10 6.16 17.17 -6.36
N ILE A 11 5.95 15.87 -6.21
CA ILE A 11 4.79 15.31 -5.52
C ILE A 11 5.28 14.52 -4.31
N ASP A 12 4.85 14.94 -3.12
CA ASP A 12 4.96 14.09 -1.94
C ASP A 12 3.81 13.08 -1.94
N SER A 13 4.13 11.83 -2.27
CA SER A 13 3.13 10.77 -2.39
C SER A 13 2.53 10.30 -1.06
N ARG A 14 3.16 10.63 0.09
CA ARG A 14 2.78 10.17 1.43
C ARG A 14 2.58 8.66 1.56
N ILE A 15 3.21 7.89 0.67
CA ILE A 15 3.09 6.44 0.58
C ILE A 15 4.42 5.84 0.09
N ALA A 16 4.55 4.52 0.14
CA ALA A 16 5.73 3.82 -0.36
C ALA A 16 5.37 2.57 -1.15
N SER A 17 6.33 2.11 -1.97
CA SER A 17 6.33 0.81 -2.64
C SER A 17 5.07 0.59 -3.51
N PHE A 18 4.35 -0.51 -3.31
CA PHE A 18 3.20 -0.90 -4.11
C PHE A 18 2.05 0.14 -4.06
N GLY A 19 1.95 0.95 -3.00
CA GLY A 19 1.04 2.11 -3.02
C GLY A 19 1.47 3.19 -4.02
N THR A 20 2.77 3.49 -4.10
CA THR A 20 3.32 4.46 -5.07
C THR A 20 3.11 4.00 -6.51
N TYR A 21 3.09 2.70 -6.77
CA TYR A 21 2.81 2.16 -8.11
C TYR A 21 1.47 2.65 -8.66
N LEU A 22 0.41 2.72 -7.84
CA LEU A 22 -0.90 3.19 -8.32
C LEU A 22 -0.85 4.63 -8.84
N LEU A 23 -0.09 5.51 -8.17
CA LEU A 23 0.10 6.89 -8.60
C LEU A 23 0.92 6.98 -9.89
N ILE A 24 2.01 6.20 -9.97
CA ILE A 24 2.87 6.17 -11.17
C ILE A 24 2.10 5.60 -12.37
N ASN A 25 1.32 4.53 -12.17
CA ASN A 25 0.55 3.89 -13.22
C ASN A 25 -0.48 4.86 -13.82
N GLU A 26 -1.23 5.58 -12.98
CA GLU A 26 -2.16 6.59 -13.46
C GLU A 26 -1.43 7.75 -14.16
N ALA A 27 -0.30 8.23 -13.61
CA ALA A 27 0.47 9.30 -14.24
C ALA A 27 0.96 8.91 -15.64
N CYS A 28 1.43 7.67 -15.82
CA CYS A 28 1.81 7.12 -17.12
C CYS A 28 0.62 7.04 -18.08
N LYS A 29 -0.54 6.58 -17.60
CA LYS A 29 -1.76 6.52 -18.41
C LYS A 29 -2.18 7.90 -18.92
N LEU A 30 -2.22 8.90 -18.04
CA LEU A 30 -2.58 10.27 -18.40
C LEU A 30 -1.57 10.90 -19.36
N ARG A 31 -0.27 10.61 -19.19
CA ARG A 31 0.77 11.01 -20.15
C ARG A 31 0.48 10.43 -21.53
N ASP A 32 0.13 9.15 -21.60
CA ASP A 32 -0.14 8.45 -22.86
C ASP A 32 -1.44 8.94 -23.51
N GLU A 33 -2.38 9.47 -22.72
CA GLU A 33 -3.57 10.21 -23.17
C GLU A 33 -3.27 11.66 -23.62
N GLY A 34 -2.02 12.11 -23.53
CA GLY A 34 -1.58 13.44 -23.96
C GLY A 34 -1.85 14.56 -22.97
N LYS A 35 -2.10 14.24 -21.69
CA LYS A 35 -2.29 15.25 -20.63
C LYS A 35 -1.00 16.02 -20.34
N SER A 36 -1.17 17.29 -20.01
CA SER A 36 -0.05 18.13 -19.56
C SER A 36 0.44 17.70 -18.17
N ALA A 37 1.70 18.03 -17.85
CA ALA A 37 2.27 17.72 -16.53
C ALA A 37 1.45 18.33 -15.38
N SER A 38 0.92 19.55 -15.55
CA SER A 38 0.08 20.20 -14.54
C SER A 38 -1.26 19.48 -14.34
N GLU A 39 -1.92 19.01 -15.40
CA GLU A 39 -3.14 18.19 -15.29
C GLU A 39 -2.86 16.87 -14.55
N ILE A 40 -1.73 16.23 -14.85
CA ILE A 40 -1.31 14.99 -14.19
C ILE A 40 -1.11 15.24 -12.69
N VAL A 41 -0.38 16.30 -12.32
CA VAL A 41 -0.14 16.66 -10.92
C VAL A 41 -1.44 16.84 -10.15
N ILE A 42 -2.39 17.62 -10.70
CA ILE A 42 -3.70 17.84 -10.07
C ILE A 42 -4.42 16.51 -9.80
N LYS A 43 -4.40 15.59 -10.77
CA LYS A 43 -5.03 14.27 -10.65
C LYS A 43 -4.33 13.40 -9.61
N ILE A 44 -3.01 13.34 -9.62
CA ILE A 44 -2.23 12.54 -8.66
C ILE A 44 -2.36 13.08 -7.24
N GLU A 45 -2.34 14.39 -7.04
CA GLU A 45 -2.59 15.01 -5.72
C GLU A 45 -4.00 14.72 -5.19
N HIS A 46 -5.00 14.63 -6.06
CA HIS A 46 -6.33 14.16 -5.67
C HIS A 46 -6.31 12.69 -5.26
N MET A 47 -5.67 11.83 -6.05
CA MET A 47 -5.57 10.40 -5.75
C MET A 47 -4.86 10.12 -4.42
N ILE A 48 -3.82 10.88 -4.08
CA ILE A 48 -3.09 10.73 -2.80
C ILE A 48 -4.03 10.82 -1.60
N LYS A 49 -5.06 11.67 -1.64
CA LYS A 49 -6.03 11.85 -0.54
C LYS A 49 -6.88 10.60 -0.29
N ASN A 50 -7.08 9.80 -1.33
CA ASN A 50 -7.92 8.60 -1.30
C ASN A 50 -7.11 7.30 -1.35
N LEU A 51 -5.80 7.39 -1.53
CA LEU A 51 -4.93 6.23 -1.57
C LEU A 51 -4.82 5.60 -0.18
N LYS A 52 -5.11 4.30 -0.11
CA LYS A 52 -5.03 3.49 1.09
C LYS A 52 -4.05 2.35 0.89
N LEU A 53 -3.36 1.98 1.97
CA LEU A 53 -2.46 0.85 2.01
C LEU A 53 -2.55 0.16 3.35
N TYR A 54 -2.76 -1.16 3.32
CA TYR A 54 -2.64 -2.03 4.47
C TYR A 54 -1.52 -3.04 4.25
N VAL A 55 -0.75 -3.30 5.30
CA VAL A 55 0.32 -4.29 5.27
C VAL A 55 0.29 -5.15 6.53
N CYS A 56 0.28 -6.46 6.33
CA CYS A 56 0.41 -7.46 7.36
C CYS A 56 1.88 -7.91 7.43
N LEU A 57 2.48 -7.80 8.61
CA LEU A 57 3.87 -8.23 8.84
C LEU A 57 3.89 -9.48 9.73
N ASN A 58 5.01 -10.20 9.69
CA ASN A 58 5.27 -11.30 10.63
C ASN A 58 5.79 -10.78 11.98
N THR A 59 6.41 -9.60 12.00
CA THR A 59 7.00 -9.00 13.19
C THR A 59 7.18 -7.49 13.01
N LEU A 60 7.13 -6.74 14.11
CA LEU A 60 7.49 -5.32 14.14
C LEU A 60 9.01 -5.08 14.31
N LYS A 61 9.81 -6.13 14.54
CA LYS A 61 11.26 -6.03 14.83
C LYS A 61 12.00 -5.12 13.84
N TYR A 62 11.75 -5.30 12.55
CA TYR A 62 12.44 -4.59 11.48
C TYR A 62 12.10 -3.10 11.45
N LEU A 63 10.82 -2.74 11.60
CA LEU A 63 10.38 -1.36 11.73
C LEU A 63 10.93 -0.67 12.99
N VAL A 64 10.96 -1.38 14.11
CA VAL A 64 11.51 -0.88 15.38
C VAL A 64 13.00 -0.60 15.24
N TYR A 65 13.77 -1.57 14.73
CA TYR A 65 15.21 -1.40 14.54
C TYR A 65 15.52 -0.31 13.50
N GLY A 66 14.65 -0.15 12.52
CA GLY A 66 14.73 0.92 11.55
C GLY A 66 14.28 2.28 12.06
N GLY A 67 13.61 2.42 13.21
CA GLY A 67 13.11 3.70 13.70
C GLY A 67 11.97 4.32 12.87
N ARG A 68 11.30 3.55 12.01
CA ARG A 68 10.20 4.02 11.12
C ARG A 68 8.81 3.73 11.73
N ILE A 69 8.71 3.79 13.06
CA ILE A 69 7.53 3.31 13.80
C ILE A 69 7.12 4.24 14.96
N SER A 70 7.44 5.54 14.86
CA SER A 70 7.31 6.57 15.90
C SER A 70 5.97 6.59 16.67
N LYS A 71 4.88 6.03 16.13
CA LYS A 71 3.54 5.96 16.76
C LYS A 71 2.99 4.56 17.04
N ALA A 72 3.68 3.46 16.71
CA ALA A 72 3.25 2.13 17.17
C ALA A 72 3.83 1.84 18.56
N THR A 73 3.32 2.57 19.55
CA THR A 73 3.63 2.40 20.96
C THR A 73 3.42 0.94 21.40
N GLY A 74 4.49 0.28 21.84
CA GLY A 74 4.44 -0.36 23.15
C GLY A 74 4.43 -1.89 23.24
N VAL A 75 4.64 -2.68 22.17
CA VAL A 75 4.85 -4.13 22.38
C VAL A 75 5.90 -4.69 21.42
N VAL A 76 7.17 -4.49 21.75
CA VAL A 76 8.22 -5.48 21.42
C VAL A 76 8.01 -6.65 22.37
N GLY A 77 6.99 -7.44 22.10
CA GLY A 77 6.64 -8.61 22.90
C GLY A 77 6.83 -9.87 22.08
N THR A 78 7.36 -10.91 22.71
CA THR A 78 7.49 -12.30 22.24
C THR A 78 6.14 -13.00 22.07
N MET A 79 5.12 -12.30 21.56
CA MET A 79 3.83 -12.92 21.27
C MET A 79 3.94 -13.73 19.98
N LEU A 80 4.34 -14.99 20.15
CA LEU A 80 4.38 -15.99 19.09
C LEU A 80 3.04 -16.01 18.33
N ASN A 81 3.14 -15.94 17.00
CA ASN A 81 2.04 -16.07 16.04
C ASN A 81 1.00 -14.92 16.01
N ILE A 82 1.35 -13.71 16.47
CA ILE A 82 0.53 -12.52 16.23
C ILE A 82 1.09 -11.73 15.05
N ASN A 83 0.27 -11.53 14.03
CA ASN A 83 0.58 -10.74 12.85
C ASN A 83 0.11 -9.29 13.07
N PRO A 84 1.01 -8.32 13.22
CA PRO A 84 0.65 -6.91 13.17
C PRO A 84 0.14 -6.52 11.78
N ILE A 85 -0.93 -5.73 11.73
CA ILE A 85 -1.46 -5.13 10.52
C ILE A 85 -1.34 -3.61 10.69
N LEU A 86 -0.70 -2.96 9.72
CA LEU A 86 -0.47 -1.52 9.70
C LEU A 86 -1.24 -0.89 8.53
N GLU A 87 -1.62 0.37 8.70
CA GLU A 87 -2.17 1.24 7.67
C GLU A 87 -1.21 2.40 7.43
N ALA A 88 -1.12 2.88 6.19
CA ALA A 88 -0.47 4.16 5.90
C ALA A 88 -1.46 5.32 6.10
N VAL A 89 -1.13 6.26 6.99
CA VAL A 89 -1.91 7.46 7.28
C VAL A 89 -0.97 8.65 7.33
N ASP A 90 -1.20 9.63 6.45
CA ASP A 90 -0.42 10.87 6.35
C ASP A 90 1.11 10.65 6.29
N GLY A 91 1.55 9.68 5.48
CA GLY A 91 2.97 9.37 5.32
C GLY A 91 3.57 8.48 6.41
N GLU A 92 2.80 8.12 7.43
CA GLU A 92 3.25 7.28 8.54
C GLU A 92 2.54 5.91 8.57
N LEU A 93 3.25 4.89 9.05
CA LEU A 93 2.64 3.59 9.34
C LEU A 93 2.06 3.59 10.76
N VAL A 94 0.74 3.42 10.84
CA VAL A 94 0.01 3.33 12.11
C VAL A 94 -0.56 1.92 12.29
N GLN A 95 -0.74 1.50 13.54
CA GLN A 95 -1.29 0.19 13.84
C GLN A 95 -2.79 0.14 13.55
N ALA A 96 -3.19 -0.66 12.57
CA ALA A 96 -4.59 -0.93 12.25
C ALA A 96 -5.15 -2.10 13.08
N GLY A 97 -4.32 -3.09 13.39
CA GLY A 97 -4.75 -4.26 14.17
C GLY A 97 -3.63 -5.25 14.51
N LYS A 98 -3.99 -6.26 15.30
CA LYS A 98 -3.15 -7.42 15.64
C LYS A 98 -3.99 -8.67 15.52
N VAL A 99 -3.60 -9.60 14.66
CA VAL A 99 -4.42 -10.78 14.35
C VAL A 99 -3.59 -12.04 14.46
N ARG A 100 -4.12 -13.08 15.09
CA ARG A 100 -3.44 -14.38 15.21
C ARG A 100 -3.80 -15.25 13.99
N GLY A 101 -2.82 -15.53 13.15
CA GLY A 101 -2.94 -16.48 12.04
C GLY A 101 -3.36 -15.86 10.71
N LYS A 102 -2.76 -16.39 9.63
CA LYS A 102 -2.81 -15.88 8.26
C LYS A 102 -4.23 -15.65 7.72
N LYS A 103 -5.12 -16.65 7.80
CA LYS A 103 -6.49 -16.53 7.28
C LYS A 103 -7.31 -15.44 7.99
N LEU A 104 -7.10 -15.26 9.30
CA LEU A 104 -7.77 -14.20 10.05
C LEU A 104 -7.21 -12.83 9.69
N SER A 105 -5.90 -12.72 9.41
CA SER A 105 -5.31 -11.48 8.91
C SER A 105 -5.91 -11.07 7.56
N TYR A 106 -6.22 -12.03 6.70
CA TYR A 106 -6.82 -11.76 5.38
C TYR A 106 -8.24 -11.23 5.54
N LYS A 107 -9.05 -11.90 6.37
CA LYS A 107 -10.39 -11.44 6.73
C LYS A 107 -10.37 -10.04 7.33
N PHE A 108 -9.43 -9.77 8.24
CA PHE A 108 -9.29 -8.44 8.83
C PHE A 108 -9.02 -7.36 7.77
N MET A 109 -8.08 -7.61 6.84
CA MET A 109 -7.80 -6.67 5.75
C MET A 109 -8.99 -6.53 4.80
N LEU A 110 -9.72 -7.62 4.51
CA LEU A 110 -10.94 -7.58 3.71
C LEU A 110 -11.98 -6.65 4.33
N GLU A 111 -12.27 -6.79 5.62
CA GLU A 111 -13.22 -5.92 6.32
C GLU A 111 -12.81 -4.44 6.32
N LYS A 112 -11.52 -4.15 6.20
CA LYS A 112 -11.02 -2.77 6.10
C LYS A 112 -11.15 -2.17 4.70
N VAL A 113 -11.25 -2.99 3.67
CA VAL A 113 -11.15 -2.58 2.26
C VAL A 113 -12.49 -2.65 1.54
N LYS A 114 -13.29 -3.70 1.81
CA LYS A 114 -14.44 -4.08 0.98
C LYS A 114 -15.52 -2.99 0.82
N ASP A 115 -15.68 -2.13 1.82
CA ASP A 115 -16.78 -1.16 1.84
C ASP A 115 -16.44 0.15 1.11
N ASP A 116 -15.16 0.48 0.95
CA ASP A 116 -14.74 1.79 0.46
C ASP A 116 -13.78 1.75 -0.73
N ILE A 117 -13.36 0.59 -1.20
CA ILE A 117 -12.55 0.43 -2.41
C ILE A 117 -13.29 0.89 -3.67
N ASP A 118 -12.63 1.70 -4.50
CA ASP A 118 -13.06 2.04 -5.85
C ASP A 118 -12.40 1.09 -6.86
N THR A 119 -13.17 0.11 -7.34
CA THR A 119 -12.69 -0.90 -8.29
C THR A 119 -12.63 -0.42 -9.74
N SER A 120 -12.91 0.88 -10.00
CA SER A 120 -12.61 1.51 -11.29
C SER A 120 -11.11 1.79 -11.47
N TYR A 121 -10.34 1.84 -10.37
CA TYR A 121 -8.88 1.90 -10.39
C TYR A 121 -8.25 0.52 -10.23
N PRO A 122 -7.01 0.33 -10.70
CA PRO A 122 -6.23 -0.87 -10.40
C PRO A 122 -5.99 -1.05 -8.90
N VAL A 123 -5.83 -2.30 -8.48
CA VAL A 123 -5.44 -2.67 -7.11
C VAL A 123 -4.02 -3.23 -7.13
N SER A 124 -3.19 -2.82 -6.17
CA SER A 124 -1.83 -3.36 -6.07
C SER A 124 -1.67 -4.21 -4.83
N PHE A 125 -1.03 -5.37 -5.00
CA PHE A 125 -0.71 -6.31 -3.94
C PHE A 125 0.79 -6.34 -3.73
N GLY A 126 1.27 -6.08 -2.52
CA GLY A 126 2.70 -6.00 -2.21
C GLY A 126 3.20 -7.20 -1.43
N HIS A 127 4.44 -7.66 -1.67
CA HIS A 127 5.06 -8.68 -0.82
C HIS A 127 6.56 -8.51 -0.61
N SER A 128 7.08 -8.94 0.54
CA SER A 128 8.52 -9.03 0.80
C SER A 128 8.90 -10.50 0.98
N HIS A 129 9.52 -11.10 -0.05
CA HIS A 129 9.91 -12.51 -0.05
C HIS A 129 8.79 -13.49 0.37
N ALA A 130 7.56 -13.28 -0.14
CA ALA A 130 6.37 -14.03 0.28
C ALA A 130 5.48 -14.48 -0.89
N HIS A 131 6.09 -14.94 -2.00
CA HIS A 131 5.43 -15.24 -3.28
C HIS A 131 4.18 -16.13 -3.18
N LYS A 132 4.20 -17.17 -2.34
CA LYS A 132 3.02 -18.02 -2.13
C LYS A 132 1.93 -17.29 -1.34
N ALA A 133 2.32 -16.62 -0.25
CA ALA A 133 1.37 -15.95 0.63
C ALA A 133 0.63 -14.82 -0.06
N ILE A 134 1.32 -14.03 -0.91
CA ILE A 134 0.68 -12.95 -1.64
C ILE A 134 -0.34 -13.46 -2.66
N LYS A 135 -0.08 -14.58 -3.34
CA LYS A 135 -1.04 -15.21 -4.25
C LYS A 135 -2.27 -15.73 -3.50
N ASP A 136 -2.06 -16.39 -2.35
CA ASP A 136 -3.17 -16.82 -1.49
C ASP A 136 -4.01 -15.62 -1.01
N PHE A 137 -3.36 -14.49 -0.72
CA PHE A 137 -4.02 -13.29 -0.23
C PHE A 137 -4.81 -12.59 -1.36
N GLU A 138 -4.19 -12.40 -2.51
CA GLU A 138 -4.83 -11.82 -3.70
C GLU A 138 -6.05 -12.65 -4.10
N SER A 139 -5.91 -13.97 -4.23
CA SER A 139 -7.04 -14.87 -4.52
C SER A 139 -8.17 -14.71 -3.51
N PHE A 140 -7.85 -14.66 -2.22
CA PHE A 140 -8.86 -14.47 -1.16
C PHE A 140 -9.58 -13.12 -1.30
N MET A 141 -8.87 -12.04 -1.63
CA MET A 141 -9.49 -10.72 -1.80
C MET A 141 -10.37 -10.69 -3.06
N SER A 142 -9.92 -11.27 -4.16
CA SER A 142 -10.62 -11.35 -5.44
C SER A 142 -11.88 -12.24 -5.39
N GLU A 143 -11.98 -13.18 -4.43
CA GLU A 143 -13.21 -13.94 -4.16
C GLU A 143 -14.34 -13.07 -3.54
N HIS A 144 -13.99 -11.95 -2.92
CA HIS A 144 -14.92 -11.11 -2.15
C HIS A 144 -15.11 -9.71 -2.73
N ILE A 145 -14.20 -9.27 -3.61
CA ILE A 145 -14.21 -7.95 -4.24
C ILE A 145 -14.01 -8.15 -5.74
N ASP A 146 -14.85 -7.52 -6.56
CA ASP A 146 -14.73 -7.53 -8.03
C ASP A 146 -13.56 -6.65 -8.50
N ILE A 147 -12.33 -7.19 -8.41
CA ILE A 147 -11.10 -6.51 -8.81
C ILE A 147 -10.77 -6.86 -10.26
N LYS A 148 -11.04 -5.91 -11.17
CA LYS A 148 -10.84 -6.08 -12.61
C LYS A 148 -9.37 -6.02 -13.01
N GLU A 149 -8.65 -5.02 -12.51
CA GLU A 149 -7.24 -4.80 -12.82
C GLU A 149 -6.42 -4.87 -11.54
N ARG A 150 -5.33 -5.65 -11.57
CA ARG A 150 -4.47 -5.82 -10.40
C ARG A 150 -3.05 -6.20 -10.76
N GLU A 151 -2.12 -5.82 -9.89
CA GLU A 151 -0.69 -6.10 -10.03
C GLU A 151 -0.10 -6.65 -8.72
N ILE A 152 0.78 -7.65 -8.81
CA ILE A 152 1.54 -8.17 -7.66
C ILE A 152 2.96 -7.65 -7.73
N ILE A 153 3.36 -6.88 -6.71
CA ILE A 153 4.62 -6.14 -6.66
C ILE A 153 5.52 -6.70 -5.56
N SER A 154 6.75 -7.01 -5.94
CA SER A 154 7.81 -7.32 -4.98
C SER A 154 8.30 -6.03 -4.32
N ILE A 155 8.27 -5.99 -2.99
CA ILE A 155 8.77 -4.88 -2.19
C ILE A 155 10.30 -4.83 -2.35
N GLY A 156 10.79 -3.70 -2.86
CA GLY A 156 12.21 -3.47 -3.07
C GLY A 156 13.02 -3.42 -1.76
N PRO A 157 14.35 -3.59 -1.82
CA PRO A 157 15.20 -3.79 -0.65
C PRO A 157 15.11 -2.65 0.38
N THR A 158 15.00 -1.40 -0.07
CA THR A 158 14.89 -0.23 0.84
C THR A 158 13.68 -0.33 1.77
N VAL A 159 12.50 -0.64 1.21
CA VAL A 159 11.28 -0.81 2.02
C VAL A 159 11.28 -2.16 2.72
N GLY A 160 11.83 -3.19 2.07
CA GLY A 160 11.98 -4.55 2.57
C GLY A 160 12.78 -4.64 3.87
N THR A 161 13.81 -3.79 4.05
CA THR A 161 14.57 -3.66 5.31
C THR A 161 13.66 -3.39 6.51
N TYR A 162 12.56 -2.65 6.31
CA TYR A 162 11.63 -2.27 7.36
C TYR A 162 10.43 -3.21 7.45
N SER A 163 9.85 -3.62 6.32
CA SER A 163 8.70 -4.54 6.33
C SER A 163 9.11 -5.95 6.78
N GLY A 164 10.38 -6.32 6.57
CA GLY A 164 10.89 -7.66 6.83
C GLY A 164 10.36 -8.71 5.83
N PRO A 165 10.91 -9.94 5.87
CA PRO A 165 10.42 -11.05 5.05
C PRO A 165 9.06 -11.56 5.53
N GLY A 166 8.26 -12.04 4.59
CA GLY A 166 6.91 -12.55 4.83
C GLY A 166 5.82 -11.49 4.86
N ALA A 167 6.18 -10.20 4.73
CA ALA A 167 5.19 -9.13 4.62
C ALA A 167 4.33 -9.29 3.36
N ILE A 168 3.04 -9.02 3.49
CA ILE A 168 2.06 -8.94 2.40
C ILE A 168 1.16 -7.73 2.61
N GLY A 169 0.60 -7.16 1.55
CA GLY A 169 -0.30 -6.01 1.67
C GLY A 169 -1.12 -5.77 0.42
N ILE A 170 -2.04 -4.80 0.55
CA ILE A 170 -2.92 -4.31 -0.50
C ILE A 170 -2.91 -2.78 -0.46
N ALA A 171 -2.83 -2.14 -1.63
CA ALA A 171 -3.09 -0.72 -1.78
C ALA A 171 -4.14 -0.50 -2.87
N TYR A 172 -4.98 0.51 -2.65
CA TYR A 172 -6.16 0.78 -3.45
C TYR A 172 -6.58 2.26 -3.34
N ILE A 173 -7.37 2.73 -4.30
CA ILE A 173 -8.02 4.04 -4.22
C ILE A 173 -9.38 3.86 -3.57
N LYS A 174 -9.66 4.67 -2.55
CA LYS A 174 -10.97 4.76 -1.92
C LYS A 174 -11.94 5.52 -2.82
N LYS A 175 -13.22 5.13 -2.82
CA LYS A 175 -14.32 5.95 -3.33
C LYS A 175 -14.29 7.33 -2.67
N ASP A 176 -14.45 8.38 -3.48
CA ASP A 176 -14.68 9.73 -2.97
C ASP A 176 -15.90 9.71 -2.03
N LYS A 177 -15.80 10.42 -0.90
CA LYS A 177 -17.00 10.71 -0.10
C LYS A 177 -17.75 11.80 -0.83
N GLU A 178 -18.98 11.53 -1.26
CA GLU A 178 -19.95 12.57 -1.63
C GLU A 178 -20.14 13.57 -0.49
#